data_AF-A0A377DV97-F1
#
_entry.id   AF-A0A377DV97-F1
#
_cell.length_a   1.000
_cell.length_b   1.000
_cell.length_c   1.000
_cell.angle_alpha   90.00
_cell.angle_beta   90.00
_cell.angle_gamma   90.00
#
_symmetry.space_group_name_H-M   'P 1'
#
loop_
_entity.id
_entity.type
_entity.pdbx_description
1 polymer ?
#
loop_
_entity_poly.entity_id
_entity_poly.type
_entity_poly.pdbx_seq_one_letter_code
_entity_poly.pdbx_strand_id
1 'polypeptide(L)'
;MRVALELVKEGRAQACVSAGNTGALMGLAKLLLKPLEGIERPALVTVLPHQQKGKTVVLDLGANVDCDSTMLVQFAIMGSVLAEEVVEIPNPRVALLNIGEEEVKGLDSIRDASAVLKTIPSINYIGYLEANELLTGKTDVLVCDGFTGNVTLKTMEGVVRMFLSLLKSQGEGKKRSWWLLLLKRWLQKSLTRRFSHLNPDQYNGACLLGLRGHGDKKSWCSQSASFCGRD
;
A
#
# COMPACT_ATOMS: atom_id res chain seq x y z
N MET A 1 -7.59 8.39 19.58
CA MET A 1 -8.14 8.12 18.23
C MET A 1 -9.43 8.88 17.96
N ARG A 2 -10.53 8.60 18.67
CA ARG A 2 -11.83 9.27 18.45
C ARG A 2 -11.76 10.81 18.45
N VAL A 3 -11.24 11.42 19.51
CA VAL A 3 -11.13 12.89 19.62
C VAL A 3 -10.37 13.50 18.43
N ALA A 4 -9.29 12.85 17.98
CA ALA A 4 -8.53 13.35 16.83
C ALA A 4 -9.35 13.31 15.52
N LEU A 5 -10.15 12.26 15.31
CA LEU A 5 -11.07 12.17 14.17
C LEU A 5 -12.22 13.19 14.27
N GLU A 6 -12.71 13.47 15.48
CA GLU A 6 -13.71 14.52 15.71
C GLU A 6 -13.13 15.91 15.40
N LEU A 7 -11.88 16.21 15.78
CA LEU A 7 -11.21 17.45 15.39
C LEU A 7 -11.05 17.59 13.88
N VAL A 8 -10.77 16.49 13.15
CA VAL A 8 -10.74 16.49 11.68
C VAL A 8 -12.13 16.76 11.11
N LYS A 9 -13.16 16.11 11.66
CA LYS A 9 -14.57 16.33 11.26
C LYS A 9 -15.02 17.77 11.49
N GLU A 10 -14.60 18.37 12.60
CA GLU A 10 -14.91 19.76 13.00
C GLU A 10 -14.05 20.82 12.30
N GLY A 11 -13.05 20.41 11.50
CA GLY A 11 -12.17 21.36 10.77
C GLY A 11 -11.12 22.02 11.64
N ARG A 12 -10.97 21.52 12.86
CA ARG A 12 -9.95 21.95 13.82
C ARG A 12 -8.63 21.24 13.59
N ALA A 13 -8.62 20.20 12.76
CA ALA A 13 -7.43 19.53 12.24
C ALA A 13 -7.64 19.16 10.76
N GLN A 14 -6.55 19.05 10.01
CA GLN A 14 -6.57 18.70 8.58
C GLN A 14 -6.37 17.19 8.36
N ALA A 15 -5.74 16.51 9.31
CA ALA A 15 -5.44 15.07 9.25
C ALA A 15 -5.28 14.50 10.66
N CYS A 16 -5.31 13.17 10.76
CA CYS A 16 -5.06 12.43 11.99
C CYS A 16 -4.05 11.30 11.72
N VAL A 17 -3.10 11.12 12.63
CA VAL A 17 -2.18 9.98 12.61
C VAL A 17 -2.35 9.15 13.89
N SER A 18 -2.40 7.83 13.77
CA SER A 18 -2.52 6.93 14.93
C SER A 18 -1.58 5.74 14.80
N ALA A 19 -0.84 5.45 15.87
CA ALA A 19 -0.06 4.22 16.04
C ALA A 19 -0.84 3.09 16.73
N GLY A 20 -2.15 3.27 16.94
CA GLY A 20 -3.03 2.30 17.58
C GLY A 20 -3.54 1.22 16.63
N ASN A 21 -4.52 0.44 17.08
CA ASN A 21 -5.13 -0.61 16.27
C ASN A 21 -5.73 -0.06 14.96
N THR A 22 -5.20 -0.53 13.82
CA THR A 22 -5.61 -0.10 12.47
C THR A 22 -7.10 -0.34 12.21
N GLY A 23 -7.65 -1.48 12.65
CA GLY A 23 -9.08 -1.79 12.52
C GLY A 23 -9.97 -0.84 13.31
N ALA A 24 -9.58 -0.51 14.55
CA ALA A 24 -10.29 0.47 15.38
C ALA A 24 -10.24 1.88 14.78
N LEU A 25 -9.08 2.31 14.27
CA LEU A 25 -8.94 3.59 13.57
C LEU A 25 -9.84 3.62 12.33
N MET A 26 -9.80 2.58 11.50
CA MET A 26 -10.61 2.48 10.29
C MET A 26 -12.11 2.51 10.62
N GLY A 27 -12.56 1.72 11.61
CA GLY A 27 -13.97 1.69 12.01
C GLY A 27 -14.46 3.05 12.50
N LEU A 28 -13.68 3.73 13.35
CA LEU A 28 -13.99 5.07 13.82
C LEU A 28 -13.97 6.11 12.68
N ALA A 29 -13.00 6.02 11.76
CA ALA A 29 -12.87 6.96 10.65
C ALA A 29 -14.04 6.81 9.67
N LYS A 30 -14.42 5.58 9.32
CA LYS A 30 -15.62 5.28 8.51
C LYS A 30 -16.89 5.85 9.16
N LEU A 31 -17.03 5.70 10.48
CA LEU A 31 -18.21 6.19 11.22
C LEU A 31 -18.26 7.72 11.32
N LEU A 32 -17.13 8.38 11.61
CA LEU A 32 -17.08 9.80 11.93
C LEU A 32 -16.92 10.69 10.68
N LEU A 33 -16.03 10.31 9.76
CA LEU A 33 -15.69 11.11 8.58
C LEU A 33 -16.55 10.75 7.37
N LYS A 34 -16.97 9.49 7.25
CA LYS A 34 -17.74 8.92 6.11
C LYS A 34 -16.96 8.94 4.77
N PRO A 35 -17.31 8.06 3.82
CA PRO A 35 -16.75 8.08 2.48
C PRO A 35 -17.08 9.37 1.72
N LEU A 36 -16.21 9.75 0.77
CA LEU A 36 -16.49 10.81 -0.21
C LEU A 36 -17.76 10.47 -1.02
N GLU A 37 -18.44 11.48 -1.54
CA GLU A 37 -19.57 11.24 -2.44
C GLU A 37 -19.10 10.49 -3.71
N GLY A 38 -19.87 9.48 -4.11
CA GLY A 38 -19.51 8.60 -5.22
C GLY A 38 -18.49 7.50 -4.88
N ILE A 39 -17.91 7.50 -3.67
CA ILE A 39 -17.05 6.41 -3.18
C ILE A 39 -17.84 5.54 -2.22
N GLU A 40 -17.95 4.25 -2.52
CA GLU A 40 -18.71 3.32 -1.66
C GLU A 40 -17.99 3.03 -0.36
N ARG A 41 -16.69 2.73 -0.46
CA ARG A 41 -15.85 2.40 0.68
C ARG A 41 -14.46 3.00 0.53
N PRO A 42 -13.84 3.47 1.64
CA PRO A 42 -12.46 3.89 1.61
C PRO A 42 -11.54 2.67 1.48
N ALA A 43 -10.36 2.87 0.91
CA ALA A 43 -9.32 1.86 0.76
C ALA A 43 -8.14 2.12 1.71
N LEU A 44 -7.49 1.07 2.18
CA LEU A 44 -6.21 1.16 2.85
C LEU A 44 -5.09 1.16 1.80
N VAL A 45 -4.25 2.19 1.84
CA VAL A 45 -3.26 2.46 0.80
C VAL A 45 -1.87 2.53 1.39
N THR A 46 -0.89 1.97 0.69
CA THR A 46 0.53 2.19 0.99
C THR A 46 1.30 2.54 -0.26
N VAL A 47 2.49 3.08 -0.08
CA VAL A 47 3.41 3.41 -1.17
C VAL A 47 4.67 2.59 -0.99
N LEU A 48 4.89 1.64 -1.89
CA LEU A 48 6.05 0.75 -1.87
C LEU A 48 7.11 1.24 -2.86
N PRO A 49 8.40 1.16 -2.54
CA PRO A 49 9.44 1.39 -3.53
C PRO A 49 9.60 0.18 -4.44
N HIS A 50 9.98 0.42 -5.69
CA HIS A 50 10.28 -0.64 -6.66
C HIS A 50 11.71 -0.55 -7.21
N GLN A 51 12.14 -1.60 -7.90
CA GLN A 51 13.52 -1.81 -8.37
C GLN A 51 14.07 -0.69 -9.26
N GLN A 52 13.20 0.01 -9.99
CA GLN A 52 13.57 1.13 -10.86
C GLN A 52 13.74 2.48 -10.12
N LYS A 53 13.89 2.45 -8.78
CA LYS A 53 14.04 3.65 -7.92
C LYS A 53 12.81 4.58 -7.91
N GLY A 54 11.64 4.07 -8.28
CA GLY A 54 10.36 4.78 -8.16
C GLY A 54 9.51 4.21 -7.02
N LYS A 55 8.22 4.54 -7.06
CA LYS A 55 7.22 4.19 -6.04
C LYS A 55 5.97 3.64 -6.73
N THR A 56 5.35 2.64 -6.11
CA THR A 56 4.07 2.05 -6.53
C THR A 56 3.07 2.24 -5.39
N VAL A 57 1.94 2.87 -5.70
CA VAL A 57 0.79 2.96 -4.82
C VAL A 57 0.03 1.64 -4.86
N VAL A 58 -0.31 1.07 -3.70
CA VAL A 58 -1.03 -0.21 -3.62
C VAL A 58 -2.32 -0.03 -2.82
N LEU A 59 -3.43 -0.47 -3.41
CA LEU A 59 -4.78 -0.46 -2.83
C LEU A 59 -5.45 -1.79 -3.16
N ASP A 60 -6.45 -2.28 -2.44
CA ASP A 60 -6.67 -2.12 -1.01
C ASP A 60 -5.77 -3.10 -0.23
N LEU A 61 -5.43 -2.78 1.01
CA LEU A 61 -4.52 -3.58 1.86
C LEU A 61 -5.22 -4.14 3.09
N GLY A 62 -6.56 -4.20 3.07
CA GLY A 62 -7.37 -4.83 4.10
C GLY A 62 -8.46 -3.95 4.69
N ALA A 63 -8.81 -2.82 4.07
CA ALA A 63 -9.97 -2.05 4.52
C ALA A 63 -11.30 -2.74 4.16
N ASN A 64 -11.30 -3.52 3.08
CA ASN A 64 -12.44 -4.22 2.52
C ASN A 64 -11.99 -5.63 2.12
N VAL A 65 -12.44 -6.64 2.85
CA VAL A 65 -12.03 -8.04 2.64
C VAL A 65 -12.41 -8.54 1.25
N ASP A 66 -13.61 -8.19 0.79
CA ASP A 66 -14.13 -8.52 -0.53
C ASP A 66 -14.52 -7.24 -1.27
N CYS A 67 -14.25 -7.21 -2.57
CA CYS A 67 -14.43 -6.07 -3.44
C CYS A 67 -15.08 -6.51 -4.76
N ASP A 68 -16.21 -5.91 -5.10
CA ASP A 68 -16.82 -6.00 -6.41
C ASP A 68 -16.07 -5.14 -7.45
N SER A 69 -16.49 -5.26 -8.71
CA SER A 69 -15.88 -4.57 -9.83
C SER A 69 -15.97 -3.04 -9.71
N THR A 70 -17.09 -2.52 -9.20
CA THR A 70 -17.31 -1.09 -8.97
C THR A 70 -16.29 -0.53 -7.98
N MET A 71 -16.06 -1.21 -6.85
CA MET A 71 -15.05 -0.81 -5.87
C MET A 71 -13.64 -0.83 -6.46
N LEU A 72 -13.28 -1.87 -7.23
CA LEU A 72 -11.96 -1.93 -7.88
C LEU A 72 -11.74 -0.77 -8.86
N VAL A 73 -12.77 -0.38 -9.63
CA VAL A 73 -12.72 0.80 -10.50
C VAL A 73 -12.53 2.08 -9.68
N GLN A 74 -13.28 2.25 -8.59
CA GLN A 74 -13.13 3.40 -7.70
C GLN A 74 -11.72 3.47 -7.09
N PHE A 75 -11.15 2.33 -6.69
CA PHE A 75 -9.79 2.26 -6.16
C PHE A 75 -8.73 2.61 -7.20
N ALA A 76 -8.92 2.18 -8.45
CA ALA A 76 -8.05 2.55 -9.56
C ALA A 76 -8.06 4.06 -9.82
N ILE A 77 -9.24 4.68 -9.84
CA ILE A 77 -9.37 6.13 -10.00
C ILE A 77 -8.73 6.88 -8.83
N MET A 78 -9.08 6.50 -7.59
CA MET A 78 -8.51 7.13 -6.40
C MET A 78 -6.99 6.96 -6.32
N GLY A 79 -6.49 5.77 -6.64
CA GLY A 79 -5.06 5.46 -6.68
C GLY A 79 -4.31 6.26 -7.75
N SER A 80 -4.90 6.42 -8.94
CA SER A 80 -4.35 7.27 -10.01
C SER A 80 -4.20 8.71 -9.54
N VAL A 81 -5.24 9.30 -8.95
CA VAL A 81 -5.19 10.69 -8.45
C VAL A 81 -4.16 10.82 -7.32
N LEU A 82 -4.07 9.84 -6.41
CA LEU A 82 -3.06 9.86 -5.35
C LEU A 82 -1.64 9.80 -5.92
N ALA A 83 -1.40 8.93 -6.91
CA ALA A 83 -0.09 8.79 -7.54
C ALA A 83 0.32 10.07 -8.29
N GLU A 84 -0.62 10.70 -8.98
CA GLU A 84 -0.38 11.94 -9.71
C GLU A 84 -0.14 13.13 -8.76
N GLU A 85 -1.05 13.37 -7.82
CA GLU A 85 -1.06 14.60 -7.02
C GLU A 85 -0.13 14.54 -5.79
N VAL A 86 0.11 13.35 -5.24
CA VAL A 86 0.88 13.20 -3.98
C VAL A 86 2.22 12.50 -4.20
N VAL A 87 2.27 11.52 -5.11
CA VAL A 87 3.51 10.82 -5.45
C VAL A 87 4.25 11.51 -6.61
N GLU A 88 3.62 12.49 -7.25
CA GLU A 88 4.16 13.30 -8.35
C GLU A 88 4.53 12.45 -9.58
N ILE A 89 3.74 11.40 -9.86
CA ILE A 89 3.90 10.54 -11.03
C ILE A 89 2.92 11.00 -12.12
N PRO A 90 3.37 11.72 -13.16
CA PRO A 90 2.48 12.17 -14.22
C PRO A 90 1.95 10.97 -15.02
N ASN A 91 0.65 10.96 -15.31
CA ASN A 91 -0.03 9.91 -16.07
C ASN A 91 0.27 8.47 -15.55
N PRO A 92 -0.02 8.19 -14.27
CA PRO A 92 0.43 6.98 -13.59
C PRO A 92 -0.18 5.73 -14.22
N ARG A 93 0.64 4.72 -14.48
CA ARG A 93 0.18 3.42 -14.99
C ARG A 93 -0.60 2.70 -13.90
N VAL A 94 -1.82 2.28 -14.21
CA VAL A 94 -2.72 1.59 -13.29
C VAL A 94 -2.89 0.15 -13.73
N ALA A 95 -2.74 -0.80 -12.81
CA ALA A 95 -2.92 -2.22 -13.06
C ALA A 95 -3.83 -2.86 -12.00
N LEU A 96 -4.55 -3.92 -12.40
CA LEU A 96 -5.25 -4.80 -11.48
C LEU A 96 -4.36 -6.00 -11.14
N LEU A 97 -4.23 -6.33 -9.86
CA LEU A 97 -3.58 -7.55 -9.41
C LEU A 97 -4.40 -8.76 -9.86
N ASN A 98 -3.75 -9.73 -10.48
CA ASN A 98 -4.39 -10.94 -10.96
C ASN A 98 -3.45 -12.15 -10.81
N ILE A 99 -4.00 -13.34 -11.04
CA ILE A 99 -3.27 -14.62 -11.03
C ILE A 99 -2.57 -14.93 -12.38
N GLY A 100 -2.54 -13.96 -13.30
CA GLY A 100 -1.90 -14.04 -14.60
C GLY A 100 -2.19 -12.81 -15.44
N GLU A 101 -1.38 -12.59 -16.48
CA GLU A 101 -1.53 -11.46 -17.41
C GLU A 101 -2.67 -11.67 -18.44
N GLU A 102 -3.16 -12.91 -18.61
CA GLU A 102 -4.16 -13.26 -19.62
C GLU A 102 -5.59 -12.85 -19.24
N GLU A 103 -6.37 -12.34 -20.21
CA GLU A 103 -7.70 -11.77 -19.94
C GLU A 103 -8.75 -12.75 -19.41
N VAL A 104 -8.56 -14.05 -19.65
CA VAL A 104 -9.47 -15.09 -19.20
C VAL A 104 -9.24 -15.49 -17.74
N LYS A 105 -8.10 -15.13 -17.14
CA LYS A 105 -7.75 -15.51 -15.77
C LYS A 105 -8.28 -14.50 -14.75
N GLY A 106 -8.49 -14.98 -13.53
CA GLY A 106 -8.95 -14.17 -12.41
C GLY A 106 -10.44 -14.30 -12.13
N LEU A 107 -10.87 -13.55 -11.10
CA LEU A 107 -12.25 -13.48 -10.66
C LEU A 107 -13.10 -12.64 -11.63
N ASP A 108 -14.41 -12.90 -11.67
CA ASP A 108 -15.36 -12.09 -12.44
C ASP A 108 -15.27 -10.60 -12.11
N SER A 109 -15.16 -10.25 -10.82
CA SER A 109 -15.02 -8.86 -10.36
C SER A 109 -13.81 -8.14 -10.97
N ILE A 110 -12.67 -8.84 -11.11
CA ILE A 110 -11.45 -8.29 -11.72
C ILE A 110 -11.63 -8.11 -13.22
N ARG A 111 -12.26 -9.08 -13.90
CA ARG A 111 -12.52 -9.01 -15.35
C ARG A 111 -13.50 -7.91 -15.70
N ASP A 112 -14.56 -7.78 -14.93
CA ASP A 112 -15.58 -6.73 -15.10
C ASP A 112 -14.98 -5.34 -14.81
N ALA A 113 -14.17 -5.20 -13.75
CA ALA A 113 -13.46 -3.96 -13.47
C ALA A 113 -12.50 -3.58 -14.61
N SER A 114 -11.76 -4.54 -15.14
CA SER A 114 -10.85 -4.35 -16.27
C SER A 114 -11.59 -3.87 -17.52
N ALA A 115 -12.75 -4.47 -17.83
CA ALA A 115 -13.59 -4.06 -18.94
C ALA A 115 -14.04 -2.60 -18.81
N VAL A 116 -14.44 -2.18 -17.61
CA VAL A 116 -14.80 -0.78 -17.33
C VAL A 116 -13.59 0.14 -17.42
N LEU A 117 -12.45 -0.20 -16.80
CA LEU A 117 -11.25 0.64 -16.77
C LEU A 117 -10.72 0.96 -18.18
N LYS A 118 -10.78 -0.01 -19.10
CA LYS A 118 -10.41 0.20 -20.52
C LYS A 118 -11.24 1.29 -21.21
N THR A 119 -12.45 1.58 -20.72
CA THR A 119 -13.34 2.59 -21.30
C THR A 119 -13.14 3.99 -20.73
N ILE A 120 -12.29 4.15 -19.70
CA ILE A 120 -12.07 5.43 -19.01
C ILE A 120 -10.80 6.09 -19.57
N PRO A 121 -10.91 7.09 -20.46
CA PRO A 121 -9.75 7.66 -21.15
C PRO A 121 -8.82 8.46 -20.23
N SER A 122 -9.30 8.89 -19.06
CA SER A 122 -8.50 9.62 -18.07
C SER A 122 -7.61 8.72 -17.21
N ILE A 123 -7.70 7.40 -17.36
CA ILE A 123 -6.90 6.44 -16.60
C ILE A 123 -5.96 5.71 -17.55
N ASN A 124 -4.67 5.76 -17.26
CA ASN A 124 -3.65 5.00 -17.97
C ASN A 124 -3.65 3.54 -17.50
N TYR A 125 -4.70 2.80 -17.85
CA TYR A 125 -4.88 1.41 -17.47
C TYR A 125 -4.02 0.49 -18.36
N ILE A 126 -3.09 -0.25 -17.75
CA ILE A 126 -2.15 -1.13 -18.45
C ILE A 126 -2.52 -2.61 -18.39
N GLY A 127 -3.66 -2.96 -17.80
CA GLY A 127 -4.13 -4.34 -17.69
C GLY A 127 -3.80 -5.00 -16.35
N TYR A 128 -3.45 -6.28 -16.40
CA TYR A 128 -3.20 -7.10 -15.22
C TYR A 128 -1.70 -7.17 -14.87
N LEU A 129 -1.41 -7.38 -13.59
CA LEU A 129 -0.08 -7.77 -13.13
C LEU A 129 -0.17 -8.89 -12.09
N GLU A 130 0.88 -9.70 -12.03
CA GLU A 130 1.02 -10.73 -11.01
C GLU A 130 1.74 -10.19 -9.75
N ALA A 131 1.55 -10.87 -8.61
CA ALA A 131 2.09 -10.42 -7.32
C ALA A 131 3.62 -10.37 -7.25
N ASN A 132 4.32 -11.25 -7.98
CA ASN A 132 5.78 -11.24 -8.13
C ASN A 132 6.30 -9.98 -8.85
N GLU A 133 5.44 -9.27 -9.56
CA GLU A 133 5.80 -8.10 -10.34
C GLU A 133 5.60 -6.78 -9.59
N LEU A 134 4.98 -6.83 -8.40
CA LEU A 134 4.68 -5.69 -7.54
C LEU A 134 5.87 -4.73 -7.36
N LEU A 135 7.07 -5.27 -7.17
CA LEU A 135 8.28 -4.48 -6.90
C LEU A 135 9.16 -4.24 -8.13
N THR A 136 8.71 -4.60 -9.34
CA THR A 136 9.52 -4.47 -10.57
C THR A 136 9.49 -3.05 -11.17
N GLY A 137 8.45 -2.27 -10.88
CA GLY A 137 8.20 -0.96 -11.50
C GLY A 137 7.42 -1.03 -12.81
N LYS A 138 6.75 -2.16 -13.09
CA LYS A 138 5.82 -2.29 -14.22
C LYS A 138 4.58 -1.39 -14.08
N THR A 139 4.17 -1.07 -12.85
CA THR A 139 3.02 -0.19 -12.57
C THR A 139 3.34 0.85 -11.49
N ASP A 140 2.60 1.96 -11.53
CA ASP A 140 2.67 3.05 -10.56
C ASP A 140 1.52 2.97 -9.57
N VAL A 141 0.41 2.34 -9.95
CA VAL A 141 -0.75 2.01 -9.10
C VAL A 141 -1.13 0.55 -9.31
N LEU A 142 -1.18 -0.23 -8.22
CA LEU A 142 -1.68 -1.61 -8.23
C LEU A 142 -2.94 -1.70 -7.37
N VAL A 143 -4.01 -2.22 -7.96
CA VAL A 143 -5.31 -2.36 -7.31
C VAL A 143 -5.67 -3.83 -7.11
N CYS A 144 -6.18 -4.17 -5.94
CA CYS A 144 -6.61 -5.49 -5.54
C CYS A 144 -7.72 -5.39 -4.47
N ASP A 145 -8.39 -6.50 -4.20
CA ASP A 145 -9.22 -6.62 -3.02
C ASP A 145 -8.36 -6.64 -1.75
N GLY A 146 -8.95 -6.24 -0.61
CA GLY A 146 -8.20 -6.11 0.63
C GLY A 146 -7.76 -7.43 1.23
N PHE A 147 -8.38 -8.57 0.90
CA PHE A 147 -7.87 -9.87 1.33
C PHE A 147 -6.55 -10.18 0.62
N THR A 148 -6.54 -10.15 -0.72
CA THR A 148 -5.36 -10.43 -1.54
C THR A 148 -4.24 -9.42 -1.28
N GLY A 149 -4.57 -8.13 -1.16
CA GLY A 149 -3.58 -7.08 -0.87
C GLY A 149 -2.92 -7.25 0.49
N ASN A 150 -3.70 -7.54 1.54
CA ASN A 150 -3.18 -7.76 2.89
C ASN A 150 -2.30 -9.02 2.97
N VAL A 151 -2.72 -10.12 2.31
CA VAL A 151 -1.92 -11.36 2.25
C VAL A 151 -0.60 -11.09 1.51
N THR A 152 -0.64 -10.39 0.37
CA THR A 152 0.55 -10.01 -0.41
C THR A 152 1.52 -9.18 0.44
N LEU A 153 1.02 -8.14 1.09
CA LEU A 153 1.84 -7.24 1.92
C LEU A 153 2.48 -7.98 3.10
N LYS A 154 1.70 -8.75 3.86
CA LYS A 154 2.23 -9.50 5.01
C LYS A 154 3.21 -10.60 4.61
N THR A 155 2.98 -11.23 3.46
CA THR A 155 3.92 -12.24 2.92
C THR A 155 5.24 -11.57 2.59
N MET A 156 5.22 -10.42 1.90
CA MET A 156 6.42 -9.65 1.58
C MET A 156 7.16 -9.21 2.85
N GLU A 157 6.46 -8.67 3.85
CA GLU A 157 7.06 -8.31 5.14
C GLU A 157 7.69 -9.51 5.86
N GLY A 158 7.01 -10.66 5.87
CA GLY A 158 7.51 -11.90 6.45
C GLY A 158 8.79 -12.39 5.79
N VAL A 159 8.83 -12.37 4.45
CA VAL A 159 10.02 -12.72 3.67
C VAL A 159 11.17 -11.76 3.97
N VAL A 160 10.92 -10.44 4.01
CA VAL A 160 11.95 -9.45 4.37
C VAL A 160 12.49 -9.69 5.79
N ARG A 161 11.61 -9.93 6.77
CA ARG A 161 12.01 -10.24 8.15
C ARG A 161 12.84 -11.52 8.23
N MET A 162 12.48 -12.56 7.49
CA MET A 162 13.24 -13.81 7.39
C MET A 162 14.65 -13.57 6.81
N PHE A 163 14.77 -12.82 5.72
CA PHE A 163 16.09 -12.49 5.16
C PHE A 163 16.94 -11.67 6.14
N LEU A 164 16.34 -10.68 6.81
CA LEU A 164 17.03 -9.89 7.83
C LEU A 164 17.47 -10.73 9.04
N SER A 165 16.70 -11.73 9.45
CA SER A 165 17.06 -12.62 10.56
C SER A 165 18.22 -13.56 10.19
N LEU A 166 18.24 -14.11 8.97
CA LEU A 166 19.34 -14.93 8.46
C LEU A 166 20.67 -14.14 8.37
N LEU A 167 20.60 -12.85 8.04
CA LEU A 167 21.78 -11.98 8.02
C LEU A 167 22.32 -11.70 9.44
N LYS A 168 21.44 -11.65 10.44
CA LYS A 168 21.80 -11.45 11.85
C LYS A 168 22.32 -12.73 12.51
N SER A 169 21.78 -13.90 12.17
CA SER A 169 22.07 -15.18 12.86
C SER A 169 23.44 -15.80 12.53
N GLN A 170 24.15 -15.36 11.49
CA GLN A 170 25.51 -15.83 11.19
C GLN A 170 26.62 -15.19 12.08
N GLY A 171 26.33 -14.98 13.37
CA GLY A 171 27.21 -14.27 14.32
C GLY A 171 27.89 -15.13 15.38
N GLU A 172 27.44 -16.36 15.62
CA GLU A 172 27.90 -17.15 16.76
C GLU A 172 28.56 -18.45 16.29
N GLY A 173 29.89 -18.50 16.31
CA GLY A 173 30.64 -19.77 16.17
C GLY A 173 31.52 -19.89 14.92
N LYS A 174 32.69 -19.24 14.94
CA LYS A 174 34.01 -19.77 14.52
C LYS A 174 34.98 -18.61 14.27
N LYS A 175 36.27 -18.83 14.56
CA LYS A 175 37.40 -17.96 14.22
C LYS A 175 37.37 -17.60 12.73
N ARG A 176 36.66 -16.52 12.36
CA ARG A 176 36.51 -16.06 10.98
C ARG A 176 37.56 -14.99 10.73
N SER A 177 38.29 -15.17 9.63
CA SER A 177 39.37 -14.26 9.22
C SER A 177 38.89 -12.82 9.16
N TRP A 178 39.71 -11.88 9.62
CA TRP A 178 39.36 -10.45 9.78
C TRP A 178 38.83 -9.80 8.48
N TRP A 179 39.27 -10.28 7.32
CA TRP A 179 38.79 -9.82 6.00
C TRP A 179 37.35 -10.26 5.69
N LEU A 180 36.90 -11.42 6.17
CA LEU A 180 35.50 -11.88 6.06
C LEU A 180 34.58 -11.03 6.94
N LEU A 181 35.07 -10.54 8.09
CA LEU A 181 34.34 -9.60 8.93
C LEU A 181 34.19 -8.23 8.25
N LEU A 182 35.24 -7.73 7.60
CA LEU A 182 35.18 -6.50 6.81
C LEU A 182 34.26 -6.62 5.60
N LEU A 183 34.34 -7.74 4.87
CA LEU A 183 33.46 -8.04 3.75
C LEU A 183 32.01 -8.17 4.22
N LYS A 184 31.75 -8.84 5.35
CA LYS A 184 30.42 -8.91 5.98
C LYS A 184 29.94 -7.54 6.41
N ARG A 185 30.78 -6.68 6.98
CA ARG A 185 30.42 -5.31 7.40
C ARG A 185 30.10 -4.42 6.20
N TRP A 186 30.86 -4.56 5.12
CA TRP A 186 30.63 -3.86 3.86
C TRP A 186 29.36 -4.35 3.18
N LEU A 187 29.16 -5.68 3.11
CA LEU A 187 27.97 -6.31 2.54
C LEU A 187 26.74 -5.96 3.38
N GLN A 188 26.80 -6.03 4.72
CA GLN A 188 25.74 -5.58 5.60
C GLN A 188 25.46 -4.09 5.41
N LYS A 189 26.46 -3.20 5.37
CA LYS A 189 26.22 -1.76 5.12
C LYS A 189 25.63 -1.50 3.73
N SER A 190 26.07 -2.23 2.71
CA SER A 190 25.58 -2.09 1.34
C SER A 190 24.15 -2.61 1.21
N LEU A 191 23.89 -3.77 1.83
CA LEU A 191 22.58 -4.42 1.84
C LEU A 191 21.60 -3.65 2.72
N THR A 192 21.98 -3.18 3.90
CA THR A 192 21.11 -2.33 4.74
C THR A 192 20.88 -0.95 4.14
N ARG A 193 21.79 -0.39 3.32
CA ARG A 193 21.53 0.84 2.54
C ARG A 193 20.62 0.59 1.34
N ARG A 194 20.71 -0.57 0.69
CA ARG A 194 19.83 -0.95 -0.42
C ARG A 194 18.44 -1.39 0.06
N PHE A 195 18.37 -2.02 1.23
CA PHE A 195 17.14 -2.48 1.89
C PHE A 195 16.64 -1.52 2.98
N SER A 196 17.30 -0.39 3.27
CA SER A 196 16.74 0.61 4.20
C SER A 196 15.45 1.20 3.66
N HIS A 197 15.35 1.30 2.33
CA HIS A 197 14.13 1.65 1.61
C HIS A 197 13.10 0.51 1.58
N LEU A 198 13.38 -0.66 2.15
CA LEU A 198 12.43 -1.77 2.30
C LEU A 198 12.18 -2.09 3.78
N ASN A 199 12.68 -1.27 4.71
CA ASN A 199 12.38 -1.44 6.13
C ASN A 199 10.90 -1.15 6.37
N PRO A 200 10.09 -2.13 6.80
CA PRO A 200 8.67 -1.91 7.09
C PRO A 200 8.48 -0.74 8.06
N ASP A 201 9.40 -0.57 9.01
CA ASP A 201 9.41 0.52 10.00
C ASP A 201 9.42 1.93 9.39
N GLN A 202 9.94 2.11 8.16
CA GLN A 202 9.92 3.40 7.45
C GLN A 202 8.68 3.58 6.57
N TYR A 203 7.97 2.51 6.23
CA TYR A 203 6.79 2.50 5.34
C TYR A 203 5.50 2.08 6.06
N ASN A 204 5.53 1.99 7.39
CA ASN A 204 4.40 1.62 8.25
C ASN A 204 3.22 2.62 8.25
N GLY A 205 3.24 3.65 7.39
CA GLY A 205 2.13 4.59 7.23
C GLY A 205 1.15 4.10 6.17
N ALA A 206 0.13 3.34 6.55
CA ALA A 206 -0.99 3.06 5.66
C ALA A 206 -2.01 4.20 5.76
N CYS A 207 -2.44 4.73 4.61
CA CYS A 207 -3.39 5.82 4.50
C CYS A 207 -4.79 5.28 4.23
N LEU A 208 -5.81 5.80 4.93
CA LEU A 208 -7.20 5.55 4.52
C LEU A 208 -7.61 6.58 3.45
N LEU A 209 -7.74 6.12 2.21
CA LEU A 209 -8.10 6.94 1.06
C LEU A 209 -9.61 6.85 0.79
N GLY A 210 -10.23 7.96 0.38
CA GLY A 210 -11.67 8.01 0.07
C GLY A 210 -12.58 8.46 1.21
N LEU A 211 -12.03 9.03 2.29
CA LEU A 211 -12.81 9.65 3.38
C LEU A 211 -12.97 11.16 3.19
N ARG A 212 -14.05 11.73 3.77
CA ARG A 212 -14.26 13.18 3.81
C ARG A 212 -13.37 13.87 4.85
N GLY A 213 -13.13 15.16 4.63
CA GLY A 213 -12.60 16.09 5.62
C GLY A 213 -13.68 16.90 6.31
N HIS A 214 -13.29 18.06 6.81
CA HIS A 214 -14.25 19.07 7.28
C HIS A 214 -14.88 19.85 6.12
N GLY A 215 -16.21 19.87 6.10
CA GLY A 215 -17.00 20.38 4.96
C GLY A 215 -16.81 19.52 3.72
N ASP A 216 -17.33 19.94 2.56
CA ASP A 216 -17.08 19.29 1.27
C ASP A 216 -15.61 19.42 0.79
N LYS A 217 -14.69 19.77 1.69
CA LYS A 217 -13.26 19.87 1.39
C LYS A 217 -12.61 18.49 1.49
N LYS A 218 -11.82 18.17 0.46
CA LYS A 218 -11.02 16.94 0.37
C LYS A 218 -9.96 16.93 1.48
N SER A 219 -10.11 16.04 2.47
CA SER A 219 -9.06 15.73 3.44
C SER A 219 -8.27 14.55 2.92
N TRP A 220 -7.02 14.80 2.55
CA TRP A 220 -6.09 13.72 2.26
C TRP A 220 -5.58 13.15 3.58
N CYS A 221 -6.02 11.92 3.86
CA CYS A 221 -5.34 10.97 4.72
C CYS A 221 -5.60 11.08 6.24
N SER A 222 -6.28 10.07 6.79
CA SER A 222 -5.95 9.58 8.13
C SER A 222 -4.86 8.51 7.96
N GLN A 223 -3.66 8.76 8.48
CA GLN A 223 -2.56 7.80 8.45
C GLN A 223 -2.64 6.90 9.68
N SER A 224 -2.84 5.61 9.50
CA SER A 224 -2.41 4.65 10.52
C SER A 224 -0.91 4.46 10.37
N ALA A 225 -0.13 4.82 11.38
CA ALA A 225 1.16 4.19 11.59
C ALA A 225 0.84 2.77 12.10
N SER A 226 0.74 1.78 11.21
CA SER A 226 0.61 0.39 11.61
C SER A 226 1.91 -0.03 12.28
N PHE A 227 2.03 0.18 13.60
CA PHE A 227 2.99 -0.57 14.39
C PHE A 227 2.43 -1.98 14.48
N CYS A 228 3.06 -2.91 13.75
CA CYS A 228 2.78 -4.33 13.90
C CYS A 228 2.76 -4.64 15.40
N GLY A 229 1.61 -5.15 15.86
CA GLY A 229 1.36 -5.47 17.26
C GLY A 229 2.54 -6.22 17.86
N ARG A 230 3.02 -5.70 18.99
CA ARG A 230 3.56 -6.54 20.05
C ARG A 230 2.35 -7.22 20.68
N ASP A 231 2.01 -8.39 20.18
CA ASP A 231 1.46 -9.47 21.01
C ASP A 231 2.59 -10.49 21.19
#